data_AF-A0A179FZ32-F1
#
_entry.id   AF-A0A179FZ32-F1
#
_cell.length_a   1.000
_cell.length_b   1.000
_cell.length_c   1.000
_cell.angle_alpha   90.00
_cell.angle_beta   90.00
_cell.angle_gamma   90.00
#
_symmetry.space_group_name_H-M   'P 1'
#
loop_
_entity.id
_entity.type
_entity.pdbx_description
1 polymer ?
#
loop_
_entity_poly.entity_id
_entity_poly.type
_entity_poly.pdbx_seq_one_letter_code
_entity_poly.pdbx_strand_id
1 'polypeptide(L)'
;MAAAAKRLVVCGGSGFLGSRICKYAVARGWEVTSISRSGEPQWDSVTSSPLPPSWSHKVSWERGDILRPVTYAPLLKGADYVVHSMGILLEADYKGIVSGKESPFTGLQKMFSPVRERGINPLDKQAGEDIKPASPTDQFSYEVMNRDSAVALAKHAAGEKASVFCYISAAGGAPIMPPRYITTKRQAEIAITNNFPEMRGVFMRPPFMYDTSRKMTMGMAAMAGAGTLFTRMTGNYLKDFMGAAGTKPLQVDTVAEAVVEALSDDTVKGPVEVPEIEDLANKGWRKSML
;
A
#
# COMPACT_ATOMS: atom_id res chain seq x y z
N MET A 1 -29.11 -15.60 15.22
CA MET A 1 -27.75 -16.08 14.90
C MET A 1 -26.84 -14.86 14.86
N ALA A 2 -25.67 -14.90 15.52
CA ALA A 2 -24.66 -13.86 15.31
C ALA A 2 -24.23 -13.90 13.83
N ALA A 3 -24.15 -12.75 13.16
CA ALA A 3 -23.63 -12.68 11.81
C ALA A 3 -22.19 -13.24 11.81
N ALA A 4 -21.85 -14.06 10.82
CA ALA A 4 -20.50 -14.62 10.71
C ALA A 4 -19.47 -13.49 10.61
N ALA A 5 -18.33 -13.66 11.30
CA ALA A 5 -17.24 -12.69 11.24
C ALA A 5 -16.73 -12.55 9.80
N LYS A 6 -16.46 -11.31 9.38
CA LYS A 6 -15.89 -11.01 8.07
C LYS A 6 -14.46 -11.54 7.98
N ARG A 7 -14.07 -12.05 6.81
CA ARG A 7 -12.71 -12.54 6.56
C ARG A 7 -11.93 -11.56 5.68
N LEU A 8 -10.81 -11.09 6.20
CA LEU A 8 -9.89 -10.17 5.53
C LEU A 8 -8.55 -10.86 5.25
N VAL A 9 -8.10 -10.80 4.00
CA VAL A 9 -6.73 -11.15 3.62
C VAL A 9 -5.92 -9.89 3.29
N VAL A 10 -4.77 -9.71 3.93
CA VAL A 10 -3.87 -8.57 3.71
C VAL A 10 -2.55 -9.04 3.12
N CYS A 11 -2.35 -8.83 1.82
CA CYS A 11 -1.05 -9.06 1.17
C CYS A 11 -0.14 -7.86 1.41
N GLY A 12 1.00 -8.11 2.06
CA GLY A 12 1.85 -7.07 2.65
C GLY A 12 1.49 -6.75 4.12
N GLY A 13 0.74 -7.62 4.80
CA GLY A 13 0.27 -7.41 6.17
C GLY A 13 1.36 -7.30 7.24
N SER A 14 2.60 -7.71 6.94
CA SER A 14 3.74 -7.55 7.85
C SER A 14 4.50 -6.23 7.66
N GLY A 15 4.04 -5.38 6.73
CA GLY A 15 4.63 -4.09 6.45
C GLY A 15 4.16 -2.96 7.37
N PHE A 16 4.61 -1.75 7.06
CA PHE A 16 4.31 -0.54 7.82
C PHE A 16 2.81 -0.26 7.93
N LEU A 17 2.11 -0.15 6.80
CA LEU A 17 0.66 0.06 6.77
C LEU A 17 -0.11 -1.25 6.99
N GLY A 18 0.29 -2.33 6.32
CA GLY A 18 -0.41 -3.61 6.37
C GLY A 18 -0.63 -4.15 7.78
N SER A 19 0.36 -4.01 8.66
CA SER A 19 0.23 -4.47 10.06
C SER A 19 -0.78 -3.66 10.86
N ARG A 20 -0.91 -2.36 10.57
CA ARG A 20 -1.93 -1.49 11.16
C ARG A 20 -3.31 -1.84 10.62
N ILE A 21 -3.44 -2.17 9.34
CA ILE A 21 -4.71 -2.67 8.78
C ILE A 21 -5.13 -3.95 9.52
N CYS A 22 -4.21 -4.91 9.73
CA CYS A 22 -4.49 -6.12 10.51
C CYS A 22 -4.95 -5.79 11.94
N LYS A 23 -4.25 -4.89 12.64
CA LYS A 23 -4.61 -4.42 13.99
C LYS A 23 -6.05 -3.90 14.05
N TYR A 24 -6.43 -3.00 13.13
CA TYR A 24 -7.76 -2.40 13.12
C TYR A 24 -8.86 -3.39 12.70
N ALA A 25 -8.57 -4.31 11.78
CA ALA A 25 -9.51 -5.36 11.39
C ALA A 25 -9.78 -6.36 12.54
N VAL A 26 -8.74 -6.78 13.27
CA VAL A 26 -8.89 -7.59 14.49
C VAL A 26 -9.73 -6.87 15.54
N ALA A 27 -9.53 -5.56 15.72
CA ALA A 27 -10.33 -4.76 16.65
C ALA A 27 -11.82 -4.71 16.27
N ARG A 28 -12.16 -4.88 14.98
CA ARG A 28 -13.55 -5.06 14.50
C ARG A 28 -14.11 -6.47 14.66
N GLY A 29 -13.32 -7.40 15.20
CA GLY A 29 -13.73 -8.81 15.32
C GLY A 29 -13.72 -9.56 13.99
N TRP A 30 -12.94 -9.10 13.01
CA TRP A 30 -12.77 -9.83 11.74
C TRP A 30 -11.73 -10.95 11.89
N GLU A 31 -11.89 -12.00 11.08
CA GLU A 31 -10.87 -13.01 10.89
C GLU A 31 -9.83 -12.45 9.92
N VAL A 32 -8.56 -12.40 10.34
CA VAL A 32 -7.50 -11.73 9.56
C VAL A 32 -6.38 -12.70 9.21
N THR A 33 -6.11 -12.81 7.92
CA THR A 33 -4.93 -13.52 7.39
C THR A 33 -3.99 -12.51 6.76
N SER A 34 -2.77 -12.41 7.28
CA SER A 34 -1.70 -11.62 6.69
C SER A 34 -0.81 -12.50 5.83
N ILE A 35 -0.49 -12.06 4.63
CA ILE A 35 0.43 -12.75 3.73
C ILE A 35 1.65 -11.86 3.48
N SER A 36 2.84 -12.39 3.74
CA SER A 36 4.09 -11.72 3.41
C SER A 36 5.24 -12.71 3.18
N ARG A 37 6.36 -12.27 2.61
CA ARG A 37 7.51 -13.15 2.38
C ARG A 37 8.12 -13.69 3.69
N SER A 38 8.06 -12.89 4.76
CA SER A 38 8.60 -13.24 6.08
C SER A 38 7.61 -13.98 6.96
N GLY A 39 6.30 -13.89 6.69
CA GLY A 39 5.27 -14.36 7.61
C GLY A 39 5.06 -13.33 8.71
N GLU A 40 5.18 -13.72 9.98
CA GLU A 40 5.04 -12.79 11.10
C GLU A 40 6.00 -11.58 10.98
N PRO A 41 5.60 -10.36 11.36
CA PRO A 41 6.46 -9.19 11.28
C PRO A 41 7.62 -9.27 12.27
N GLN A 42 8.76 -8.69 11.89
CA GLN A 42 9.79 -8.33 12.87
C GLN A 42 9.28 -7.11 13.66
N TRP A 43 8.83 -7.33 14.89
CA TRP A 43 8.04 -6.35 15.66
C TRP A 43 8.79 -5.05 15.97
N ASP A 44 10.11 -5.11 16.12
CA ASP A 44 11.00 -3.96 16.27
C ASP A 44 11.05 -3.08 15.02
N SER A 45 10.79 -3.66 13.84
CA SER A 45 10.70 -2.91 12.59
C SER A 45 9.35 -2.22 12.45
N VAL A 46 8.29 -2.70 13.08
CA VAL A 46 6.90 -2.25 12.86
C VAL A 46 6.32 -1.49 14.05
N THR A 47 6.87 -1.67 15.24
CA THR A 47 6.42 -1.06 16.49
C THR A 47 7.62 -0.56 17.29
N SER A 48 7.37 0.19 18.36
CA SER A 48 8.41 0.63 19.29
C SER A 48 8.97 -0.49 20.17
N SER A 49 8.39 -1.70 20.12
CA SER A 49 8.75 -2.84 20.96
C SER A 49 9.15 -4.05 20.12
N PRO A 50 10.17 -4.83 20.53
CA PRO A 50 10.47 -6.11 19.88
C PRO A 50 9.45 -7.21 20.22
N LEU A 51 8.57 -6.98 21.21
CA LEU A 51 7.57 -7.96 21.63
C LEU A 51 6.30 -7.89 20.77
N PRO A 52 5.70 -9.04 20.43
CA PRO A 52 4.42 -9.07 19.72
C PRO A 52 3.33 -8.35 20.55
N PRO A 53 2.59 -7.40 19.95
CA PRO A 53 1.41 -6.83 20.59
C PRO A 53 0.32 -7.88 20.78
N SER A 54 -0.50 -7.77 21.83
CA SER A 54 -1.54 -8.78 22.14
C SER A 54 -2.54 -9.06 21.01
N TRP A 55 -2.85 -8.07 20.18
CA TRP A 55 -3.75 -8.24 19.03
C TRP A 55 -3.14 -9.12 17.93
N SER A 56 -1.82 -9.25 17.85
CA SER A 56 -1.15 -9.98 16.76
C SER A 56 -1.41 -11.48 16.82
N HIS A 57 -1.68 -12.02 18.01
CA HIS A 57 -2.04 -13.43 18.22
C HIS A 57 -3.40 -13.80 17.59
N LYS A 58 -4.21 -12.81 17.20
CA LYS A 58 -5.49 -13.01 16.51
C LYS A 58 -5.37 -12.94 14.97
N VAL A 59 -4.15 -12.79 14.45
CA VAL A 59 -3.86 -12.74 13.02
C VAL A 59 -3.17 -14.03 12.61
N SER A 60 -3.61 -14.67 11.52
CA SER A 60 -2.86 -15.76 10.89
C SER A 60 -1.75 -15.16 10.03
N TRP A 61 -0.49 -15.46 10.35
CA TRP A 61 0.66 -14.91 9.65
C TRP A 61 1.24 -15.93 8.67
N GLU A 62 0.86 -15.81 7.41
CA GLU A 62 1.22 -16.75 6.35
C GLU A 62 2.44 -16.28 5.55
N ARG A 63 3.32 -17.23 5.24
CA ARG A 63 4.45 -16.99 4.33
C ARG A 63 4.00 -17.17 2.88
N GLY A 64 4.15 -16.12 2.08
CA GLY A 64 3.82 -16.13 0.66
C GLY A 64 4.65 -15.15 -0.16
N ASP A 65 4.82 -15.46 -1.44
CA ASP A 65 5.46 -14.60 -2.43
C ASP A 65 4.38 -14.13 -3.41
N ILE A 66 4.12 -12.82 -3.44
CA ILE A 66 3.08 -12.26 -4.32
C ILE A 66 3.36 -12.49 -5.80
N LEU A 67 4.62 -12.76 -6.17
CA LEU A 67 4.97 -13.10 -7.54
C LEU A 67 4.77 -14.58 -7.86
N ARG A 68 4.30 -15.38 -6.90
CA ARG A 68 4.05 -16.82 -7.01
C ARG A 68 2.64 -17.17 -6.49
N PRO A 69 1.60 -17.09 -7.35
CA PRO A 69 0.22 -17.32 -6.95
C PRO A 69 -0.05 -18.62 -6.19
N VAL A 70 0.67 -19.70 -6.53
CA VAL A 70 0.57 -20.98 -5.80
C VAL A 70 0.79 -20.84 -4.29
N THR A 71 1.54 -19.82 -3.84
CA THR A 71 1.85 -19.61 -2.42
C THR A 71 0.79 -18.82 -1.66
N TYR A 72 -0.14 -18.14 -2.33
CA TYR A 72 -1.13 -17.27 -1.66
C TYR A 72 -2.57 -17.45 -2.15
N ALA A 73 -2.80 -17.89 -3.39
CA ALA A 73 -4.15 -18.01 -3.95
C ALA A 73 -5.06 -18.94 -3.13
N PRO A 74 -4.60 -20.11 -2.61
CA PRO A 74 -5.43 -20.94 -1.74
C PRO A 74 -5.90 -20.24 -0.45
N LEU A 75 -5.14 -19.25 0.03
CA LEU A 75 -5.46 -18.49 1.24
C LEU A 75 -6.55 -17.43 1.02
N LEU A 76 -6.94 -17.17 -0.24
CA LEU A 76 -8.02 -16.24 -0.59
C LEU A 76 -9.41 -16.89 -0.50
N LYS A 77 -9.47 -18.21 -0.35
CA LYS A 77 -10.74 -18.95 -0.36
C LYS A 77 -11.66 -18.49 0.75
N GLY A 78 -12.83 -17.97 0.36
CA GLY A 78 -13.84 -17.48 1.30
C GLY A 78 -13.49 -16.15 1.97
N ALA A 79 -12.52 -15.40 1.43
CA ALA A 79 -12.27 -14.04 1.86
C ALA A 79 -13.43 -13.12 1.44
N ASP A 80 -13.97 -12.34 2.37
CA ASP A 80 -14.88 -11.25 2.02
C ASP A 80 -14.09 -10.10 1.38
N TYR A 81 -12.93 -9.78 1.97
CA TYR A 81 -12.13 -8.61 1.65
C TYR A 81 -10.69 -9.01 1.37
N VAL A 82 -10.08 -8.41 0.35
CA VAL A 82 -8.66 -8.57 0.02
C VAL A 82 -7.99 -7.21 -0.09
N VAL A 83 -6.86 -7.03 0.59
CA VAL A 83 -6.07 -5.80 0.56
C VAL A 83 -4.70 -6.08 -0.05
N HIS A 84 -4.32 -5.27 -1.04
CA HIS A 84 -2.95 -5.17 -1.53
C HIS A 84 -2.29 -3.93 -0.92
N SER A 85 -1.43 -4.14 0.08
CA SER A 85 -0.69 -3.09 0.78
C SER A 85 0.81 -3.09 0.42
N MET A 86 1.17 -3.67 -0.72
CA MET A 86 2.57 -3.76 -1.14
C MET A 86 2.93 -2.60 -2.08
N GLY A 87 4.20 -2.20 -2.02
CA GLY A 87 4.76 -1.22 -2.92
C GLY A 87 6.21 -0.97 -2.59
N ILE A 88 6.96 -0.52 -3.58
CA ILE A 88 8.33 -0.03 -3.41
C ILE A 88 8.34 1.46 -3.72
N LEU A 89 8.93 2.26 -2.83
CA LEU A 89 9.11 3.70 -3.06
C LEU A 89 10.32 3.99 -3.95
N LEU A 90 11.31 3.10 -3.95
CA LEU A 90 12.54 3.22 -4.72
C LEU A 90 12.89 1.85 -5.33
N GLU A 91 13.10 1.82 -6.64
CA GLU A 91 13.59 0.64 -7.37
C GLU A 91 15.03 0.30 -6.94
N ALA A 92 15.45 -0.95 -7.18
CA ALA A 92 16.81 -1.38 -6.87
C ALA A 92 17.89 -0.49 -7.52
N ASP A 93 17.62 0.02 -8.72
CA ASP A 93 18.49 0.92 -9.46
C ASP A 93 18.75 2.25 -8.71
N TYR A 94 17.81 2.70 -7.85
CA TYR A 94 17.97 3.93 -7.07
C TYR A 94 18.78 3.76 -5.78
N LYS A 95 18.85 2.54 -5.25
CA LYS A 95 19.60 2.26 -4.01
C LYS A 95 21.09 2.46 -4.18
N GLY A 96 21.64 2.32 -5.39
CA GLY A 96 23.04 2.64 -5.71
C GLY A 96 23.39 4.12 -5.46
N ILE A 97 22.47 5.03 -5.77
CA ILE A 97 22.64 6.47 -5.59
C ILE A 97 22.53 6.84 -4.11
N VAL A 98 21.52 6.30 -3.40
CA VAL A 98 21.30 6.57 -1.97
C VAL A 98 22.40 5.96 -1.10
N SER A 99 22.99 4.84 -1.51
CA SER A 99 24.13 4.22 -0.83
C SER A 99 25.48 4.88 -1.15
N GLY A 100 25.50 5.96 -1.94
CA GLY A 100 26.71 6.70 -2.31
C GLY A 100 27.63 5.95 -3.29
N LYS A 101 27.17 4.82 -3.85
CA LYS A 101 27.93 4.03 -4.82
C LYS A 101 27.85 4.60 -6.24
N GLU A 102 26.88 5.48 -6.50
CA GLU A 102 26.71 6.16 -7.78
C GLU A 102 26.56 7.67 -7.57
N SER A 103 27.04 8.46 -8.54
CA SER A 103 26.93 9.92 -8.51
C SER A 103 25.46 10.38 -8.54
N PRO A 104 25.07 11.41 -7.76
CA PRO A 104 23.74 12.02 -7.81
C PRO A 104 23.30 12.42 -9.23
N PHE A 105 24.26 12.80 -10.09
CA PHE A 105 24.00 13.18 -11.48
C PHE A 105 23.55 11.97 -12.34
N THR A 106 24.24 10.83 -12.19
CA THR A 106 23.85 9.56 -12.82
C THR A 106 22.47 9.10 -12.34
N GLY A 107 22.14 9.41 -11.08
CA GLY A 107 20.83 9.14 -10.51
C GLY A 107 19.69 9.94 -11.11
N LEU A 108 19.89 11.24 -11.33
CA LEU A 108 18.95 12.07 -12.10
C LEU A 108 18.84 11.56 -13.54
N GLN A 109 19.96 11.23 -14.21
CA GLN A 109 19.92 10.74 -15.59
C GLN A 109 19.13 9.43 -15.72
N LYS A 110 19.26 8.49 -14.78
CA LYS A 110 18.45 7.26 -14.74
C LYS A 110 16.97 7.54 -14.47
N MET A 111 16.65 8.60 -13.72
CA MET A 111 15.28 9.04 -13.45
C MET A 111 14.55 9.54 -14.70
N PHE A 112 15.29 10.17 -15.62
CA PHE A 112 14.76 10.75 -16.86
C PHE A 112 15.12 9.95 -18.12
N SER A 113 15.72 8.75 -17.97
CA SER A 113 16.07 7.89 -19.11
C SER A 113 14.83 7.28 -19.78
N PRO A 114 14.85 7.06 -21.11
CA PRO A 114 13.71 6.51 -21.86
C PRO A 114 13.29 5.13 -21.33
N VAL A 115 11.97 4.94 -21.31
CA VAL A 115 11.24 3.85 -20.67
C VAL A 115 11.66 2.49 -21.25
N ARG A 116 12.21 1.60 -20.41
CA ARG A 116 12.12 0.15 -20.64
C ARG A 116 10.90 -0.35 -19.89
N GLU A 117 9.90 -0.84 -20.61
CA GLU A 117 8.73 -1.48 -20.00
C GLU A 117 9.19 -2.82 -19.41
N ARG A 118 9.30 -2.90 -18.07
CA ARG A 118 9.80 -4.08 -17.34
C ARG A 118 8.67 -4.94 -16.75
N GLY A 119 7.43 -4.61 -17.04
CA GLY A 119 6.25 -5.29 -16.52
C GLY A 119 5.91 -6.58 -17.26
N ILE A 120 5.14 -7.44 -16.61
CA ILE A 120 4.55 -8.66 -17.16
C ILE A 120 3.03 -8.49 -17.12
N ASN A 121 2.31 -8.83 -18.20
CA ASN A 121 0.85 -8.84 -18.15
C ASN A 121 0.34 -10.06 -17.34
N PRO A 122 -0.26 -9.88 -16.15
CA PRO A 122 -0.73 -11.00 -15.34
C PRO A 122 -2.03 -11.62 -15.87
N LEU A 123 -2.76 -10.90 -16.73
CA LEU A 123 -4.04 -11.35 -17.26
C LEU A 123 -3.86 -12.53 -18.22
N ASP A 124 -2.75 -12.57 -18.96
CA ASP A 124 -2.44 -13.60 -19.94
C ASP A 124 -1.93 -14.92 -19.32
N LYS A 125 -1.60 -14.90 -18.02
CA LYS A 125 -1.06 -16.06 -17.29
C LYS A 125 -2.15 -17.03 -16.85
N GLN A 126 -1.88 -18.34 -16.87
CA GLN A 126 -2.85 -19.32 -16.34
C GLN A 126 -2.93 -19.24 -14.81
N ALA A 127 -4.00 -19.80 -14.22
CA ALA A 127 -4.17 -19.82 -12.78
C ALA A 127 -3.03 -20.59 -12.10
N GLY A 128 -2.25 -19.90 -11.26
CA GLY A 128 -1.13 -20.51 -10.53
C GLY A 128 0.25 -20.27 -11.13
N GLU A 129 0.34 -19.72 -12.34
CA GLU A 129 1.64 -19.41 -12.96
C GLU A 129 2.35 -18.25 -12.26
N ASP A 130 3.67 -18.39 -12.09
CA ASP A 130 4.51 -17.34 -11.52
C ASP A 130 4.55 -16.10 -12.44
N ILE A 131 4.45 -14.92 -11.84
CA ILE A 131 4.57 -13.62 -12.52
C ILE A 131 5.96 -13.01 -12.31
N LYS A 132 6.99 -13.87 -12.16
CA LYS A 132 8.37 -13.42 -11.97
C LYS A 132 8.96 -12.93 -13.29
N PRO A 133 9.56 -11.73 -13.33
CA PRO A 133 10.29 -11.26 -14.50
C PRO A 133 11.50 -12.16 -14.77
N ALA A 134 11.91 -12.21 -16.03
CA ALA A 134 13.03 -13.02 -16.49
C ALA A 134 14.35 -12.63 -15.79
N SER A 135 14.53 -11.33 -15.47
CA SER A 135 15.65 -10.85 -14.66
C SER A 135 15.26 -10.68 -13.19
N PRO A 136 16.05 -11.23 -12.24
CA PRO A 136 15.84 -11.01 -10.80
C PRO A 136 15.88 -9.54 -10.37
N THR A 137 16.60 -8.68 -11.08
CA THR A 137 16.68 -7.23 -10.78
C THR A 137 15.35 -6.52 -11.02
N ASP A 138 14.56 -7.02 -11.97
CA ASP A 138 13.31 -6.42 -12.40
C ASP A 138 12.15 -6.79 -11.47
N GLN A 139 12.36 -7.74 -10.55
CA GLN A 139 11.39 -8.07 -9.50
C GLN A 139 11.10 -6.87 -8.60
N PHE A 140 12.01 -5.90 -8.52
CA PHE A 140 11.85 -4.66 -7.77
C PHE A 140 11.68 -3.45 -8.70
N SER A 141 11.01 -3.63 -9.83
CA SER A 141 10.50 -2.53 -10.67
C SER A 141 9.14 -2.05 -10.17
N TYR A 142 8.78 -0.80 -10.50
CA TYR A 142 7.45 -0.29 -10.18
C TYR A 142 6.36 -1.06 -10.92
N GLU A 143 6.56 -1.44 -12.17
CA GLU A 143 5.58 -2.18 -12.96
C GLU A 143 5.25 -3.51 -12.29
N VAL A 144 6.27 -4.32 -11.97
CA VAL A 144 6.07 -5.65 -11.38
C VAL A 144 5.47 -5.55 -9.98
N MET A 145 6.03 -4.71 -9.11
CA MET A 145 5.61 -4.66 -7.70
C MET A 145 4.34 -3.86 -7.48
N ASN A 146 4.16 -2.72 -8.17
CA ASN A 146 3.00 -1.87 -7.93
C ASN A 146 1.81 -2.30 -8.78
N ARG A 147 2.00 -2.58 -10.07
CA ARG A 147 0.90 -2.85 -11.01
C ARG A 147 0.62 -4.35 -11.15
N ASP A 148 1.61 -5.11 -11.58
CA ASP A 148 1.39 -6.49 -12.02
C ASP A 148 1.02 -7.40 -10.85
N SER A 149 1.71 -7.25 -9.71
CA SER A 149 1.36 -8.00 -8.49
C SER A 149 -0.05 -7.67 -7.96
N ALA A 150 -0.52 -6.44 -8.15
CA ALA A 150 -1.85 -6.02 -7.73
C ALA A 150 -2.94 -6.60 -8.63
N VAL A 151 -2.72 -6.55 -9.95
CA VAL A 151 -3.63 -7.14 -10.94
C VAL A 151 -3.68 -8.66 -10.79
N ALA A 152 -2.54 -9.32 -10.54
CA ALA A 152 -2.50 -10.76 -10.28
C ALA A 152 -3.28 -11.14 -9.02
N LEU A 153 -3.09 -10.40 -7.93
CA LEU A 153 -3.84 -10.64 -6.69
C LEU A 153 -5.34 -10.43 -6.92
N ALA A 154 -5.73 -9.36 -7.61
CA ALA A 154 -7.13 -9.07 -7.94
C ALA A 154 -7.76 -10.18 -8.79
N LYS A 155 -7.02 -10.74 -9.75
CA LYS A 155 -7.46 -11.89 -10.56
C LYS A 155 -7.81 -13.10 -9.69
N HIS A 156 -6.94 -13.45 -8.75
CA HIS A 156 -7.17 -14.57 -7.84
C HIS A 156 -8.27 -14.28 -6.82
N ALA A 157 -8.35 -13.06 -6.30
CA ALA A 157 -9.43 -12.63 -5.40
C ALA A 157 -10.81 -12.69 -6.08
N ALA A 158 -10.90 -12.24 -7.33
CA ALA A 158 -12.12 -12.34 -8.13
C ALA A 158 -12.48 -13.81 -8.43
N GLY A 159 -11.50 -14.66 -8.73
CA GLY A 159 -11.71 -16.10 -8.92
C GLY A 159 -12.30 -16.79 -7.68
N GLU A 160 -11.91 -16.35 -6.49
CA GLU A 160 -12.46 -16.82 -5.20
C GLU A 160 -13.70 -16.03 -4.73
N LYS A 161 -14.22 -15.13 -5.57
CA LYS A 161 -15.43 -14.32 -5.33
C LYS A 161 -15.35 -13.42 -4.10
N ALA A 162 -14.17 -12.85 -3.84
CA ALA A 162 -14.03 -11.78 -2.85
C ALA A 162 -14.97 -10.61 -3.21
N SER A 163 -15.64 -10.06 -2.19
CA SER A 163 -16.63 -9.00 -2.39
C SER A 163 -15.97 -7.63 -2.64
N VAL A 164 -14.84 -7.37 -1.98
CA VAL A 164 -14.12 -6.10 -2.05
C VAL A 164 -12.62 -6.33 -2.23
N PHE A 165 -12.04 -5.59 -3.16
CA PHE A 165 -10.60 -5.50 -3.33
C PHE A 165 -10.12 -4.08 -3.05
N CYS A 166 -9.27 -3.93 -2.05
CA CYS A 166 -8.65 -2.67 -1.71
C CYS A 166 -7.20 -2.63 -2.17
N TYR A 167 -6.84 -1.61 -2.96
CA TYR A 167 -5.48 -1.37 -3.39
C TYR A 167 -4.94 -0.10 -2.73
N ILE A 168 -3.78 -0.21 -2.09
CA ILE A 168 -3.07 0.95 -1.56
C ILE A 168 -2.26 1.60 -2.68
N SER A 169 -2.84 2.67 -3.22
CA SER A 169 -2.24 3.58 -4.20
C SER A 169 -1.44 4.68 -3.50
N ALA A 170 -1.36 5.87 -4.09
CA ALA A 170 -0.76 7.05 -3.51
C ALA A 170 -1.44 8.33 -4.01
N ALA A 171 -1.43 9.37 -3.18
CA ALA A 171 -1.77 10.73 -3.58
C ALA A 171 -0.71 11.28 -4.55
N GLY A 172 -1.15 12.10 -5.51
CA GLY A 172 -0.23 12.92 -6.30
C GLY A 172 0.38 14.05 -5.46
N GLY A 173 1.55 14.55 -5.85
CA GLY A 173 2.13 15.76 -5.24
C GLY A 173 3.01 15.55 -4.01
N ALA A 174 3.34 14.30 -3.63
CA ALA A 174 4.35 14.07 -2.59
C ALA A 174 5.74 14.53 -3.08
N PRO A 175 6.51 15.29 -2.27
CA PRO A 175 7.84 15.75 -2.65
C PRO A 175 8.75 14.57 -3.03
N ILE A 176 9.50 14.71 -4.13
CA ILE A 176 10.61 13.79 -4.50
C ILE A 176 10.13 12.39 -4.95
N MET A 177 8.86 12.20 -5.32
CA MET A 177 8.43 10.92 -5.90
C MET A 177 8.59 10.89 -7.43
N PRO A 178 9.23 9.85 -8.00
CA PRO A 178 9.30 9.69 -9.44
C PRO A 178 7.89 9.60 -10.05
N PRO A 179 7.59 10.33 -11.14
CA PRO A 179 6.28 10.25 -11.80
C PRO A 179 5.84 8.81 -12.12
N ARG A 180 6.81 7.94 -12.48
CA ARG A 180 6.61 6.52 -12.75
C ARG A 180 5.97 5.74 -11.59
N TYR A 181 6.28 6.12 -10.35
CA TYR A 181 5.67 5.50 -9.18
C TYR A 181 4.16 5.76 -9.16
N ILE A 182 3.73 7.01 -9.37
CA ILE A 182 2.31 7.36 -9.41
C ILE A 182 1.62 6.77 -10.62
N THR A 183 2.23 6.84 -11.82
CA THR A 183 1.59 6.33 -13.03
C THR A 183 1.36 4.83 -12.98
N THR A 184 2.31 4.04 -12.47
CA THR A 184 2.14 2.58 -12.31
C THR A 184 1.05 2.23 -11.29
N LYS A 185 0.94 2.98 -10.17
CA LYS A 185 -0.18 2.86 -9.24
C LYS A 185 -1.53 3.14 -9.93
N ARG A 186 -1.62 4.21 -10.73
CA ARG A 186 -2.84 4.55 -11.48
C ARG A 186 -3.20 3.50 -12.55
N GLN A 187 -2.21 2.94 -13.24
CA GLN A 187 -2.42 1.84 -14.18
C GLN A 187 -3.02 0.61 -13.48
N ALA A 188 -2.60 0.31 -12.26
CA ALA A 188 -3.16 -0.79 -11.47
C ALA A 188 -4.65 -0.56 -11.16
N GLU A 189 -5.02 0.65 -10.73
CA GLU A 189 -6.42 1.02 -10.44
C GLU A 189 -7.32 0.84 -11.68
N ILE A 190 -6.86 1.32 -12.83
CA ILE A 190 -7.58 1.20 -14.11
C ILE A 190 -7.71 -0.28 -14.50
N ALA A 191 -6.61 -1.04 -14.43
CA ALA A 191 -6.61 -2.46 -14.78
C ALA A 191 -7.55 -3.27 -13.89
N ILE A 192 -7.55 -3.03 -12.57
CA ILE A 192 -8.45 -3.73 -11.64
C ILE A 192 -9.91 -3.37 -11.94
N THR A 193 -10.22 -2.09 -12.16
CA THR A 193 -11.59 -1.63 -12.47
C THR A 193 -12.12 -2.24 -13.76
N ASN A 194 -11.30 -2.27 -14.81
CA ASN A 194 -11.74 -2.72 -16.13
C ASN A 194 -11.87 -4.25 -16.22
N ASN A 195 -11.01 -5.00 -15.53
CA ASN A 195 -10.95 -6.46 -15.66
C ASN A 195 -11.79 -7.20 -14.61
N PHE A 196 -12.09 -6.59 -13.47
CA PHE A 196 -12.82 -7.23 -12.37
C PHE A 196 -14.02 -6.38 -11.88
N PRO A 197 -14.96 -6.00 -12.76
CA PRO A 197 -16.03 -5.05 -12.43
C PRO A 197 -17.05 -5.56 -11.40
N GLU A 198 -17.18 -6.88 -11.25
CA GLU A 198 -18.07 -7.51 -10.26
C GLU A 198 -17.53 -7.41 -8.82
N MET A 199 -16.20 -7.27 -8.66
CA MET A 199 -15.55 -7.10 -7.37
C MET A 199 -15.46 -5.60 -7.06
N ARG A 200 -15.98 -5.17 -5.90
CA ARG A 200 -15.94 -3.74 -5.53
C ARG A 200 -14.50 -3.29 -5.30
N GLY A 201 -13.98 -2.47 -6.22
CA GLY A 201 -12.66 -1.86 -6.09
C GLY A 201 -12.67 -0.64 -5.17
N VAL A 202 -11.74 -0.58 -4.22
CA VAL A 202 -11.45 0.60 -3.38
C VAL A 202 -9.98 0.96 -3.53
N PHE A 203 -9.69 2.18 -3.99
CA PHE A 203 -8.32 2.61 -4.32
C PHE A 203 -7.89 3.73 -3.39
N MET A 204 -7.27 3.36 -2.27
CA MET A 204 -6.82 4.30 -1.25
C MET A 204 -5.61 5.07 -1.74
N ARG A 205 -5.68 6.40 -1.76
CA ARG A 205 -4.61 7.29 -2.23
C ARG A 205 -4.03 8.08 -1.05
N PRO A 206 -3.35 7.43 -0.10
CA PRO A 206 -2.79 8.13 1.05
C PRO A 206 -1.65 9.08 0.62
N PRO A 207 -1.44 10.18 1.36
CA PRO A 207 -0.22 10.97 1.24
C PRO A 207 0.94 10.26 1.95
N PHE A 208 2.05 10.96 2.18
CA PHE A 208 3.13 10.42 3.01
C PHE A 208 2.60 10.02 4.39
N MET A 209 2.88 8.77 4.79
CA MET A 209 2.46 8.23 6.07
C MET A 209 3.61 8.26 7.08
N TYR A 210 3.32 8.63 8.32
CA TYR A 210 4.30 8.61 9.40
C TYR A 210 3.77 7.86 10.63
N ASP A 211 4.71 7.48 11.48
CA ASP A 211 4.47 6.89 12.80
C ASP A 211 5.50 7.47 13.77
N THR A 212 5.05 7.85 14.96
CA THR A 212 5.89 8.41 16.04
C THR A 212 6.81 7.36 16.66
N SER A 213 6.48 6.07 16.52
CA SER A 213 7.30 4.96 17.03
C SER A 213 8.57 4.69 16.18
N ARG A 214 8.69 5.28 14.98
CA ARG A 214 9.82 5.08 14.06
C ARG A 214 10.70 6.33 13.95
N LYS A 215 11.94 6.24 14.45
CA LYS A 215 12.92 7.34 14.42
C LYS A 215 13.20 7.88 13.00
N MET A 216 13.19 7.01 11.98
CA MET A 216 13.48 7.37 10.58
C MET A 216 12.33 8.16 9.93
N THR A 217 11.07 7.78 10.15
CA THR A 217 9.91 8.51 9.61
C THR A 217 9.71 9.83 10.31
N MET A 218 10.04 9.94 11.60
CA MET A 218 10.02 11.21 12.32
C MET A 218 11.03 12.23 11.76
N GLY A 219 12.23 11.80 11.37
CA GLY A 219 13.20 12.67 10.69
C GLY A 219 12.66 13.22 9.36
N MET A 220 12.02 12.37 8.55
CA MET A 220 11.41 12.80 7.28
C MET A 220 10.15 13.65 7.47
N ALA A 221 9.30 13.33 8.45
CA ALA A 221 8.11 14.10 8.79
C ALA A 221 8.47 15.47 9.39
N ALA A 222 9.51 15.54 10.22
CA ALA A 222 10.05 16.79 10.73
C ALA A 222 10.62 17.65 9.61
N MET A 223 11.28 17.06 8.60
CA MET A 223 11.73 17.78 7.40
C MET A 223 10.57 18.27 6.55
N ALA A 224 9.55 17.44 6.31
CA ALA A 224 8.35 17.83 5.57
C ALA A 224 7.54 18.92 6.30
N GLY A 225 7.41 18.81 7.63
CA GLY A 225 6.74 19.81 8.48
C GLY A 225 7.57 21.07 8.71
N ALA A 226 8.90 20.98 8.72
CA ALA A 226 9.76 22.17 8.68
C ALA A 226 9.60 22.90 7.34
N GLY A 227 9.39 22.19 6.24
CA GLY A 227 9.03 22.78 4.94
C GLY A 227 7.75 23.63 5.00
N THR A 228 6.72 23.17 5.70
CA THR A 228 5.47 23.94 5.87
C THR A 228 5.63 25.13 6.82
N LEU A 229 6.50 25.05 7.82
CA LEU A 229 6.88 26.19 8.66
C LEU A 229 7.77 27.21 7.91
N PHE A 230 8.67 26.73 7.04
CA PHE A 230 9.50 27.58 6.17
C PHE A 230 8.65 28.37 5.17
N THR A 231 7.56 27.76 4.70
CA THR A 231 6.55 28.38 3.81
C THR A 231 5.89 29.62 4.45
N ARG A 232 5.78 29.65 5.79
CA ARG A 232 5.26 30.81 6.52
C ARG A 232 6.25 31.98 6.60
N MET A 233 7.55 31.72 6.49
CA MET A 233 8.59 32.75 6.61
C MET A 233 9.10 33.29 5.28
N THR A 234 9.09 32.53 4.17
CA THR A 234 9.71 32.95 2.90
C THR A 234 8.70 33.33 1.83
N GLY A 235 7.80 34.27 2.16
CA GLY A 235 6.76 34.77 1.26
C GLY A 235 7.21 34.97 -0.19
N ASN A 236 6.39 34.46 -1.11
CA ASN A 236 6.35 34.76 -2.55
C ASN A 236 7.38 34.15 -3.53
N TYR A 237 8.41 33.40 -3.11
CA TYR A 237 9.36 32.81 -4.08
C TYR A 237 9.12 31.34 -4.51
N LEU A 238 8.10 30.67 -3.96
CA LEU A 238 7.81 29.24 -4.21
C LEU A 238 6.48 28.98 -4.93
N LYS A 239 5.95 29.94 -5.70
CA LYS A 239 4.73 29.69 -6.50
C LYS A 239 4.92 28.57 -7.54
N ASP A 240 6.13 28.39 -8.08
CA ASP A 240 6.42 27.34 -9.06
C ASP A 240 6.70 25.96 -8.41
N PHE A 241 7.01 25.92 -7.11
CA PHE A 241 7.11 24.68 -6.33
C PHE A 241 5.77 24.28 -5.68
N MET A 242 4.81 25.22 -5.61
CA MET A 242 3.47 25.04 -5.01
C MET A 242 2.37 24.66 -6.01
N GLY A 243 2.71 24.36 -7.27
CA GLY A 243 1.74 24.07 -8.34
C GLY A 243 1.00 22.73 -8.25
N ALA A 244 1.25 21.89 -7.24
CA ALA A 244 0.52 20.63 -7.03
C ALA A 244 0.48 20.28 -5.53
N ALA A 245 -0.51 20.84 -4.82
CA ALA A 245 -0.97 20.47 -3.47
C ALA A 245 0.02 19.66 -2.61
N GLY A 246 0.81 20.36 -1.78
CA GLY A 246 1.56 19.75 -0.68
C GLY A 246 0.59 19.16 0.35
N THR A 247 0.20 17.91 0.14
CA THR A 247 -0.77 17.20 0.99
C THR A 247 -0.16 16.89 2.35
N LYS A 248 -0.89 17.22 3.42
CA LYS A 248 -0.48 16.99 4.81
C LYS A 248 -0.18 15.51 5.04
N PRO A 249 0.98 15.15 5.64
CA PRO A 249 1.25 13.77 6.04
C PRO A 249 0.19 13.22 6.99
N LEU A 250 -0.20 11.97 6.80
CA LEU A 250 -1.16 11.28 7.68
C LEU A 250 -0.47 10.27 8.59
N GLN A 251 -1.05 10.04 9.76
CA GLN A 251 -0.61 8.94 10.60
C GLN A 251 -1.01 7.61 9.95
N VAL A 252 -0.13 6.62 10.04
CA VAL A 252 -0.39 5.29 9.48
C VAL A 252 -1.64 4.64 10.08
N ASP A 253 -1.91 4.87 11.37
CA ASP A 253 -3.11 4.39 12.04
C ASP A 253 -4.38 5.01 11.44
N THR A 254 -4.38 6.30 11.09
CA THR A 254 -5.50 6.97 10.40
C THR A 254 -5.81 6.31 9.06
N VAL A 255 -4.77 6.05 8.25
CA VAL A 255 -4.96 5.39 6.94
C VAL A 255 -5.45 3.95 7.11
N ALA A 256 -4.91 3.21 8.07
CA ALA A 256 -5.32 1.83 8.34
C ALA A 256 -6.78 1.74 8.80
N GLU A 257 -7.22 2.65 9.67
CA GLU A 257 -8.59 2.73 10.13
C GLU A 257 -9.56 3.08 8.99
N ALA A 258 -9.19 4.03 8.13
CA ALA A 258 -9.95 4.39 6.94
C ALA A 258 -10.11 3.21 5.96
N VAL A 259 -9.05 2.41 5.77
CA VAL A 259 -9.11 1.18 4.96
C VAL A 259 -10.15 0.22 5.51
N VAL A 260 -10.10 -0.08 6.81
CA VAL A 260 -11.03 -1.02 7.44
C VAL A 260 -12.48 -0.49 7.39
N GLU A 261 -12.70 0.82 7.59
CA GLU A 261 -14.03 1.40 7.44
C GLU A 261 -14.54 1.30 5.99
N ALA A 262 -13.73 1.64 5.00
CA ALA A 262 -14.12 1.58 3.58
C ALA A 262 -14.44 0.18 3.08
N LEU A 263 -13.76 -0.85 3.60
CA LEU A 263 -14.07 -2.25 3.29
C LEU A 263 -15.49 -2.61 3.72
N SER A 264 -15.92 -2.13 4.89
CA SER A 264 -17.26 -2.38 5.43
C SER A 264 -18.36 -1.44 4.92
N ASP A 265 -17.98 -0.32 4.32
CA ASP A 265 -18.91 0.68 3.81
C ASP A 265 -19.20 0.44 2.32
N ASP A 266 -20.40 -0.06 2.02
CA ASP A 266 -20.80 -0.39 0.65
C ASP A 266 -20.97 0.84 -0.25
N THR A 267 -21.00 2.04 0.32
CA THR A 267 -21.05 3.30 -0.44
C THR A 267 -19.67 3.71 -0.98
N VAL A 268 -18.59 3.17 -0.42
CA VAL A 268 -17.22 3.53 -0.82
C VAL A 268 -16.77 2.66 -2.00
N LYS A 269 -16.51 3.29 -3.15
CA LYS A 269 -16.03 2.63 -4.38
C LYS A 269 -15.11 3.56 -5.17
N GLY A 270 -14.09 2.98 -5.78
CA GLY A 270 -13.15 3.69 -6.64
C GLY A 270 -12.06 4.43 -5.85
N PRO A 271 -11.47 5.48 -6.44
CA PRO A 271 -10.48 6.34 -5.78
C PRO A 271 -10.99 6.93 -4.46
N VAL A 272 -10.16 6.85 -3.42
CA VAL A 272 -10.39 7.49 -2.13
C VAL A 272 -9.23 8.43 -1.85
N GLU A 273 -9.50 9.73 -1.94
CA GLU A 273 -8.52 10.81 -1.78
C GLU A 273 -8.32 11.18 -0.30
N VAL A 274 -7.30 11.99 -0.03
CA VAL A 274 -6.87 12.36 1.34
C VAL A 274 -8.02 12.84 2.25
N PRO A 275 -8.93 13.75 1.81
CA PRO A 275 -10.02 14.19 2.67
C PRO A 275 -10.98 13.05 3.04
N GLU A 276 -11.30 12.18 2.08
CA GLU A 276 -12.19 11.03 2.30
C GLU A 276 -11.54 10.00 3.24
N ILE A 277 -10.21 9.83 3.18
CA ILE A 277 -9.45 9.01 4.13
C ILE A 277 -9.62 9.55 5.56
N GLU A 278 -9.46 10.86 5.76
CA GLU A 278 -9.65 11.47 7.09
C GLU A 278 -11.09 11.31 7.60
N ASP A 279 -12.09 11.49 6.73
CA ASP A 279 -13.50 11.31 7.08
C ASP A 279 -13.84 9.87 7.46
N LEU A 280 -13.34 8.89 6.69
CA LEU A 280 -13.51 7.46 6.99
C LEU A 280 -12.84 7.05 8.30
N ALA A 281 -11.63 7.57 8.56
CA ALA A 281 -10.94 7.32 9.82
C ALA A 281 -11.74 7.88 11.01
N ASN A 282 -12.24 9.12 10.90
CA ASN A 282 -13.08 9.74 11.93
C ASN A 282 -14.37 8.95 12.17
N LYS A 283 -14.98 8.42 11.10
CA LYS A 283 -16.17 7.55 11.19
C LYS A 283 -15.85 6.24 11.92
N GLY A 284 -14.74 5.59 11.59
CA GLY A 284 -14.25 4.38 12.26
C GLY A 284 -14.02 4.62 13.77
N TRP A 285 -13.36 5.72 14.09
CA TRP A 285 -13.01 6.06 15.48
C TRP A 285 -14.26 6.27 16.32
N ARG A 286 -15.25 7.02 15.81
CA ARG A 286 -16.54 7.23 16.49
C ARG A 286 -17.27 5.91 16.78
N LYS A 287 -17.21 4.94 15.86
CA LYS A 287 -17.83 3.61 16.07
C LYS A 287 -17.12 2.81 17.17
N SER A 288 -15.83 3.03 17.39
CA SER A 288 -15.08 2.34 18.44
C SER A 288 -15.33 2.87 19.86
N MET A 289 -15.94 4.05 19.97
CA MET A 289 -16.27 4.72 21.24
C MET A 289 -17.68 4.41 21.76
N LEU A 290 -18.53 3.83 20.92
CA LEU A 290 -19.92 3.45 21.21
C LEU A 290 -19.99 1.96 21.55
#